data_AF-A0A0L6TZH5-F1
#
_entry.id   AF-A0A0L6TZH5-F1
#
_cell.length_a   1.000
_cell.length_b   1.000
_cell.length_c   1.000
_cell.angle_alpha   90.00
_cell.angle_beta   90.00
_cell.angle_gamma   90.00
#
_symmetry.space_group_name_H-M   'P 1'
#
loop_
_entity.id
_entity.type
_entity.pdbx_description
1 polymer ?
#
loop_
_entity_poly.entity_id
_entity_poly.type
_entity_poly.pdbx_seq_one_letter_code
_entity_poly.pdbx_strand_id
1 'polypeptide(L)'
;MLKLIWRDLHVYQRKNMASLIFTALIYMVIYNFWPYENGLLLVMILVFITFCDNALSVAFSLDDIYKFNRYIVSLPTKRETMVFSRFLSSYLVGCLGIIVLFIFQIIMTYATRNTVNTSFFDSMSLNKFLFCFGSINIYCAIIFTLRNKFGVKKLKLLFNVVYIIFFLSLSLLVSQGSMNALPLIMKSASIIFLLLIVYAMFSLVLIIMAMLVSMRIVKSKEF
;
A
#
# COMPACT_ATOMS: atom_id res chain seq x y z
N MET A 1 3.93 5.70 21.99
CA MET A 1 3.52 5.44 20.60
C MET A 1 4.51 6.00 19.58
N LEU A 2 4.79 7.32 19.59
CA LEU A 2 5.74 7.98 18.66
C LEU A 2 7.13 7.33 18.59
N LYS A 3 7.71 6.93 19.74
CA LYS A 3 9.02 6.24 19.77
C LYS A 3 9.04 4.90 19.01
N LEU A 4 7.93 4.17 18.96
CA LEU A 4 7.82 2.90 18.21
C LEU A 4 7.76 3.16 16.70
N ILE A 5 6.97 4.15 16.28
CA ILE A 5 6.87 4.55 14.88
C ILE A 5 8.23 5.04 14.36
N TRP A 6 8.93 5.86 15.14
CA TRP A 6 10.23 6.39 14.77
C TRP A 6 11.30 5.29 14.68
N ARG A 7 11.29 4.32 15.59
CA ARG A 7 12.14 3.13 15.52
C ARG A 7 11.91 2.37 14.22
N ASP A 8 10.65 2.07 13.90
CA ASP A 8 10.30 1.28 12.72
C ASP A 8 10.71 2.01 11.42
N LEU A 9 10.49 3.33 11.35
CA LEU A 9 10.95 4.19 10.25
C LEU A 9 12.48 4.20 10.12
N HIS A 10 13.21 4.34 11.22
CA HIS A 10 14.66 4.43 11.16
C HIS A 10 15.31 3.10 10.75
N VAL A 11 14.77 1.98 11.23
CA VAL A 11 15.26 0.65 10.82
C VAL A 11 14.99 0.38 9.34
N TYR A 12 13.84 0.85 8.84
CA TYR A 12 13.51 0.77 7.42
C TYR A 12 14.49 1.57 6.55
N GLN A 13 14.79 2.82 6.95
CA GLN A 13 15.74 3.69 6.25
C GLN A 13 17.13 3.06 6.11
N ARG A 14 17.59 2.32 7.13
CA ARG A 14 18.97 1.82 7.14
C ARG A 14 19.18 0.51 6.39
N LYS A 15 18.16 -0.37 6.35
CA LYS A 15 18.33 -1.73 5.82
C LYS A 15 17.76 -1.94 4.41
N ASN A 16 16.74 -1.18 3.99
CA ASN A 16 16.01 -1.48 2.75
C ASN A 16 15.90 -0.33 1.75
N MET A 17 16.41 0.88 2.03
CA MET A 17 16.29 2.02 1.08
C MET A 17 16.81 1.72 -0.32
N ALA A 18 17.91 0.97 -0.44
CA ALA A 18 18.44 0.55 -1.74
C ALA A 18 17.46 -0.37 -2.50
N SER A 19 16.85 -1.36 -1.82
CA SER A 19 15.85 -2.25 -2.42
C SER A 19 14.59 -1.49 -2.86
N LEU A 20 14.23 -0.44 -2.13
CA LEU A 20 13.05 0.38 -2.40
C LEU A 20 13.26 1.33 -3.56
N ILE A 21 14.44 1.95 -3.63
CA ILE A 21 14.85 2.74 -4.79
C ILE A 21 14.93 1.84 -6.03
N PHE A 22 15.50 0.63 -5.89
CA PHE A 22 15.59 -0.33 -6.99
C PHE A 22 14.20 -0.79 -7.50
N THR A 23 13.27 -1.08 -6.60
CA THR A 23 11.90 -1.43 -6.98
C THR A 23 11.16 -0.26 -7.64
N ALA A 24 11.30 0.96 -7.11
CA ALA A 24 10.75 2.16 -7.75
C ALA A 24 11.32 2.36 -9.17
N LEU A 25 12.61 2.12 -9.38
CA LEU A 25 13.23 2.17 -10.71
C LEU A 25 12.66 1.13 -11.67
N ILE A 26 12.48 -0.13 -11.23
CA ILE A 26 11.83 -1.17 -12.04
C ILE A 26 10.42 -0.74 -12.46
N TYR A 27 9.65 -0.19 -11.51
CA TYR A 27 8.29 0.28 -11.79
C TYR A 27 8.25 1.43 -12.81
N MET A 28 9.25 2.31 -12.80
CA MET A 28 9.40 3.38 -13.78
C MET A 28 9.76 2.85 -15.17
N VAL A 29 10.61 1.82 -15.25
CA VAL A 29 10.91 1.15 -16.51
C VAL A 29 9.64 0.50 -17.07
N ILE A 30 8.88 -0.24 -16.23
CA ILE A 30 7.60 -0.86 -16.63
C ILE A 30 6.61 0.19 -17.13
N TYR A 31 6.50 1.35 -16.45
CA TYR A 31 5.64 2.45 -16.87
C TYR A 31 5.97 2.93 -18.30
N ASN A 32 7.25 3.14 -18.61
CA ASN A 32 7.67 3.61 -19.93
C ASN A 32 7.39 2.59 -21.05
N PHE A 33 7.32 1.29 -20.73
CA PHE A 33 6.99 0.24 -21.69
C PHE A 33 5.49 -0.07 -21.78
N TRP A 34 4.64 0.52 -20.93
CA TRP A 34 3.21 0.23 -20.87
C TRP A 34 2.38 1.47 -21.24
N PRO A 35 2.06 1.68 -22.53
CA PRO A 35 1.42 2.90 -23.04
C PRO A 35 -0.08 2.85 -22.79
N TYR A 36 -0.51 2.95 -21.53
CA TYR A 36 -1.91 3.13 -21.16
C TYR A 36 -2.08 4.44 -20.40
N GLU A 37 -3.14 5.18 -20.72
CA GLU A 37 -3.52 6.45 -20.05
C GLU A 37 -3.68 6.32 -18.51
N ASN A 38 -3.83 5.09 -18.02
CA ASN A 38 -3.98 4.75 -16.61
C ASN A 38 -2.79 3.95 -16.03
N GLY A 39 -1.71 3.75 -16.79
CA GLY A 39 -0.54 2.98 -16.35
C GLY A 39 0.15 3.58 -15.12
N LEU A 40 0.17 4.91 -15.03
CA LEU A 40 0.76 5.63 -13.90
C LEU A 40 0.06 5.31 -12.58
N LEU A 41 -1.28 5.27 -12.63
CA LEU A 41 -2.13 5.00 -11.48
C LEU A 41 -1.84 3.60 -10.91
N LEU A 42 -1.79 2.62 -11.80
CA LEU A 42 -1.46 1.24 -11.43
C LEU A 42 -0.08 1.14 -10.80
N VAL A 43 0.90 1.83 -11.38
CA VAL A 43 2.27 1.89 -10.84
C VAL A 43 2.30 2.54 -9.45
N MET A 44 1.56 3.62 -9.21
CA MET A 44 1.47 4.25 -7.89
C MET A 44 0.88 3.32 -6.82
N ILE A 45 -0.20 2.60 -7.16
CA ILE A 45 -0.82 1.62 -6.25
C ILE A 45 0.20 0.53 -5.88
N LEU A 46 0.93 0.01 -6.87
CA LEU A 46 1.90 -1.06 -6.65
C LEU A 46 3.10 -0.61 -5.84
N VAL A 47 3.61 0.60 -6.10
CA VAL A 47 4.69 1.16 -5.30
C VAL A 47 4.25 1.37 -3.86
N PHE A 48 3.05 1.91 -3.63
CA PHE A 48 2.53 2.04 -2.27
C PHE A 48 2.44 0.67 -1.56
N ILE A 49 1.85 -0.31 -2.23
CA ILE A 49 1.65 -1.65 -1.69
C ILE A 49 2.98 -2.34 -1.37
N THR A 50 3.93 -2.31 -2.29
CA THR A 50 5.25 -2.93 -2.11
C THR A 50 6.03 -2.27 -0.98
N PHE A 51 5.95 -0.95 -0.83
CA PHE A 51 6.58 -0.22 0.27
C PHE A 51 5.92 -0.57 1.61
N CYS A 52 4.59 -0.60 1.67
CA CYS A 52 3.85 -1.04 2.86
C CYS A 52 4.19 -2.48 3.27
N ASP A 53 4.23 -3.41 2.32
CA ASP A 53 4.50 -4.82 2.59
C ASP A 53 5.95 -5.06 3.02
N ASN A 54 6.89 -4.32 2.44
CA ASN A 54 8.29 -4.34 2.87
C ASN A 54 8.44 -3.80 4.29
N ALA A 55 7.79 -2.68 4.62
CA ALA A 55 7.81 -2.11 5.98
C ALA A 55 7.30 -3.13 7.01
N LEU A 56 6.17 -3.75 6.70
CA LEU A 56 5.57 -4.81 7.50
C LEU A 56 6.49 -6.03 7.66
N SER A 57 7.09 -6.51 6.57
CA SER A 57 7.98 -7.67 6.59
C SER A 57 9.22 -7.43 7.43
N VAL A 58 9.83 -6.26 7.30
CA VAL A 58 11.00 -5.87 8.08
C VAL A 58 10.63 -5.78 9.56
N ALA A 59 9.57 -5.07 9.91
CA ALA A 59 9.17 -4.91 11.31
C ALA A 59 8.93 -6.25 12.00
N PHE A 60 8.10 -7.11 11.40
CA PHE A 60 7.81 -8.40 12.01
C PHE A 60 8.99 -9.38 11.97
N SER A 61 9.82 -9.37 10.93
CA SER A 61 11.00 -10.25 10.88
C SER A 61 12.03 -9.90 11.95
N LEU A 62 12.22 -8.61 12.24
CA LEU A 62 13.07 -8.15 13.32
C LEU A 62 12.48 -8.53 14.68
N ASP A 63 11.17 -8.40 14.83
CA ASP A 63 10.50 -8.80 16.06
C ASP A 63 10.62 -10.33 16.31
N ASP A 64 10.61 -11.14 15.26
CA ASP A 64 10.89 -12.58 15.33
C ASP A 64 12.37 -12.86 15.69
N ILE A 65 13.33 -12.17 15.06
CA ILE A 65 14.78 -12.36 15.30
C ILE A 65 15.15 -12.00 16.74
N TYR A 66 14.69 -10.85 17.22
CA TYR A 66 15.02 -10.34 18.55
C TYR A 66 14.09 -10.87 19.65
N LYS A 67 13.16 -11.78 19.33
CA LYS A 67 12.08 -12.25 20.23
C LYS A 67 11.36 -11.08 20.91
N PHE A 68 11.22 -9.97 20.19
CA PHE A 68 10.73 -8.71 20.73
C PHE A 68 9.32 -8.84 21.30
N ASN A 69 8.50 -9.73 20.73
CA ASN A 69 7.17 -10.04 21.24
C ASN A 69 7.17 -10.57 22.68
N ARG A 70 8.20 -11.32 23.11
CA ARG A 70 8.35 -11.79 24.50
C ARG A 70 8.84 -10.68 25.42
N TYR A 71 9.78 -9.87 24.94
CA TYR A 71 10.31 -8.73 25.67
C TYR A 71 9.28 -7.61 25.86
N ILE A 72 8.32 -7.47 24.95
CA ILE A 72 7.29 -6.43 25.06
C ILE A 72 6.26 -6.75 26.15
N VAL A 73 6.08 -8.02 26.52
CA VAL A 73 5.16 -8.41 27.61
C VAL A 73 5.63 -7.86 28.95
N SER A 74 6.93 -7.68 29.14
CA SER A 74 7.49 -7.08 30.37
C SER A 74 7.51 -5.55 30.35
N LEU A 75 7.16 -4.91 29.23
CA LEU A 75 7.05 -3.45 29.14
C LEU A 75 5.61 -2.99 29.44
N PRO A 76 5.41 -1.81 30.05
CA PRO A 76 4.09 -1.23 30.33
C PRO A 76 3.46 -0.63 29.06
N THR A 77 3.52 -1.34 27.93
CA THR A 77 2.95 -0.90 26.66
C THR A 77 1.73 -1.76 26.32
N LYS A 78 0.59 -1.09 26.08
CA LYS A 78 -0.63 -1.79 25.67
C LYS A 78 -0.42 -2.43 24.29
N ARG A 79 -0.74 -3.72 24.16
CA ARG A 79 -0.62 -4.46 22.88
C ARG A 79 -1.35 -3.80 21.71
N GLU A 80 -2.49 -3.15 21.99
CA GLU A 80 -3.26 -2.38 21.01
C GLU A 80 -2.44 -1.24 20.39
N THR A 81 -1.64 -0.54 21.21
CA THR A 81 -0.81 0.58 20.75
C THR A 81 0.30 0.13 19.82
N MET A 82 0.73 -1.14 19.94
CA MET A 82 1.72 -1.75 19.06
C MET A 82 1.12 -2.10 17.70
N VAL A 83 -0.09 -2.69 17.69
CA VAL A 83 -0.80 -2.96 16.43
C VAL A 83 -1.07 -1.64 15.71
N PHE A 84 -1.59 -0.64 16.42
CA PHE A 84 -1.83 0.68 15.86
C PHE A 84 -0.56 1.34 15.31
N SER A 85 0.55 1.29 16.06
CA SER A 85 1.82 1.88 15.60
C SER A 85 2.35 1.22 14.33
N ARG A 86 2.18 -0.11 14.19
CA ARG A 86 2.59 -0.85 12.98
C ARG A 86 1.74 -0.51 11.77
N PHE A 87 0.42 -0.36 11.94
CA PHE A 87 -0.46 0.12 10.86
C PHE A 87 -0.08 1.53 10.42
N LEU A 88 0.17 2.43 11.37
CA LEU A 88 0.52 3.81 11.03
C LEU A 88 1.91 3.92 10.40
N SER A 89 2.92 3.20 10.91
CA SER A 89 4.29 3.27 10.40
C SER A 89 4.39 2.74 8.96
N SER A 90 3.72 1.63 8.67
CA SER A 90 3.64 1.08 7.32
C SER A 90 2.91 2.01 6.34
N TYR A 91 1.80 2.62 6.73
CA TYR A 91 1.12 3.63 5.91
C TYR A 91 2.02 4.83 5.61
N LEU A 92 2.72 5.36 6.61
CA LEU A 92 3.68 6.46 6.42
C LEU A 92 4.78 6.07 5.44
N VAL A 93 5.27 4.83 5.52
CA VAL A 93 6.28 4.31 4.59
C VAL A 93 5.73 4.15 3.18
N GLY A 94 4.49 3.69 3.01
CA GLY A 94 3.81 3.66 1.72
C GLY A 94 3.71 5.05 1.09
N CYS A 95 3.33 6.06 1.89
CA CYS A 95 3.28 7.46 1.44
C CYS A 95 4.66 7.96 1.01
N LEU A 96 5.73 7.62 1.73
CA LEU A 96 7.10 7.92 1.31
C LEU A 96 7.44 7.28 -0.04
N GLY A 97 6.96 6.07 -0.32
CA GLY A 97 7.14 5.43 -1.62
C GLY A 97 6.52 6.20 -2.77
N ILE A 98 5.31 6.74 -2.58
CA ILE A 98 4.66 7.60 -3.57
C ILE A 98 5.47 8.88 -3.80
N ILE A 99 5.97 9.51 -2.73
CA ILE A 99 6.80 10.72 -2.83
C ILE A 99 8.09 10.44 -3.60
N VAL A 100 8.76 9.31 -3.32
CA VAL A 100 9.96 8.89 -4.05
C VAL A 100 9.64 8.72 -5.54
N LEU A 101 8.54 8.05 -5.87
CA LEU A 101 8.12 7.90 -7.26
C LEU A 101 7.85 9.23 -7.96
N PHE A 102 7.22 10.17 -7.26
CA PHE A 102 6.96 11.52 -7.77
C PHE A 102 8.27 12.27 -8.08
N ILE A 103 9.24 12.22 -7.17
CA ILE A 103 10.57 12.83 -7.37
C ILE A 103 11.28 12.19 -8.58
N PHE A 104 11.27 10.85 -8.69
CA PHE A 104 11.87 10.15 -9.81
C PHE A 104 11.22 10.51 -11.15
N GLN A 105 9.90 10.66 -11.19
CA GLN A 105 9.19 11.09 -12.40
C GLN A 105 9.63 12.48 -12.84
N ILE A 106 9.73 13.43 -11.90
CA ILE A 106 10.22 14.77 -12.20
C ILE A 106 11.62 14.69 -12.83
N ILE A 107 12.54 13.97 -12.19
CA ILE A 107 13.93 13.80 -12.67
C ILE A 107 13.96 13.22 -14.09
N MET A 108 13.21 12.14 -14.34
CA MET A 108 13.15 11.50 -15.66
C MET A 108 12.58 12.41 -16.73
N THR A 109 11.59 13.22 -16.39
CA THR A 109 10.97 14.16 -17.33
C THR A 109 11.95 15.26 -17.71
N TYR A 110 12.70 15.81 -16.75
CA TYR A 110 13.81 16.73 -17.03
C TYR A 110 14.93 16.07 -17.86
N ALA A 111 15.29 14.82 -17.55
CA ALA A 111 16.38 14.11 -18.23
C ALA A 111 16.07 13.78 -19.70
N THR A 112 14.80 13.47 -20.01
CA THR A 112 14.35 13.13 -21.37
C THR A 112 14.04 14.34 -22.23
N ARG A 113 14.11 15.58 -21.68
CA ARG A 113 13.67 16.83 -22.33
C ARG A 113 12.26 16.79 -22.92
N ASN A 114 11.45 15.81 -22.54
CA ASN A 114 10.04 15.83 -22.83
C ASN A 114 9.41 16.96 -22.03
N THR A 115 8.42 17.64 -22.63
CA THR A 115 7.56 18.55 -21.87
C THR A 115 7.00 17.77 -20.67
N VAL A 116 6.88 18.42 -19.51
CA VAL A 116 6.17 17.82 -18.38
C VAL A 116 4.83 17.37 -18.91
N ASN A 117 4.68 16.06 -19.07
CA ASN A 117 3.48 15.47 -19.63
C ASN A 117 2.37 15.90 -18.68
N THR A 118 1.58 16.91 -19.06
CA THR A 118 0.49 17.44 -18.25
C THR A 118 -0.50 16.33 -17.89
N SER A 119 -0.51 15.26 -18.70
CA SER A 119 -1.11 13.98 -18.43
C SER A 119 -0.77 13.38 -17.06
N PHE A 120 0.38 13.66 -16.43
CA PHE A 120 0.66 13.22 -15.06
C PHE A 120 -0.26 13.93 -14.05
N PHE A 121 -0.36 15.26 -14.12
CA PHE A 121 -1.24 16.05 -13.25
C PHE A 121 -2.72 15.85 -13.62
N ASP A 122 -3.03 15.74 -14.90
CA ASP A 122 -4.38 15.41 -15.39
C ASP A 122 -4.79 13.96 -15.05
N SER A 123 -3.82 13.04 -14.90
CA SER A 123 -4.06 11.68 -14.41
C SER A 123 -4.32 11.61 -12.90
N MET A 124 -4.15 12.71 -12.16
CA MET A 124 -4.51 12.79 -10.74
C MET A 124 -5.93 13.37 -10.54
N SER A 125 -6.89 12.90 -11.35
CA SER A 125 -8.29 13.24 -11.10
C SER A 125 -8.75 12.70 -9.74
N LEU A 126 -9.67 13.40 -9.08
CA LEU A 126 -10.25 12.98 -7.79
C LEU A 126 -10.79 11.53 -7.85
N ASN A 127 -11.37 11.13 -8.98
CA ASN A 127 -11.84 9.76 -9.21
C ASN A 127 -10.71 8.72 -9.10
N LYS A 128 -9.60 9.02 -9.77
CA LYS A 128 -8.40 8.18 -9.79
C LYS A 128 -7.79 8.07 -8.39
N PHE A 129 -7.76 9.18 -7.65
CA PHE A 129 -7.32 9.19 -6.25
C PHE A 129 -8.21 8.33 -5.35
N LEU A 130 -9.54 8.48 -5.42
CA LEU A 130 -10.49 7.70 -4.63
C LEU A 130 -10.36 6.19 -4.90
N PHE A 131 -10.18 5.81 -6.16
CA PHE A 131 -9.96 4.43 -6.56
C PHE A 131 -8.64 3.86 -6.00
N CYS A 132 -7.53 4.61 -6.12
CA CYS A 132 -6.25 4.22 -5.51
C CYS A 132 -6.38 4.03 -4.01
N PHE A 133 -6.95 5.02 -3.34
CA PHE A 133 -7.11 5.03 -1.89
C PHE A 133 -7.90 3.81 -1.41
N GLY A 134 -9.04 3.53 -2.05
CA GLY A 134 -9.85 2.36 -1.68
C GLY A 134 -9.14 1.04 -1.92
N SER A 135 -8.45 0.90 -3.06
CA SER A 135 -7.70 -0.31 -3.42
C SER A 135 -6.57 -0.60 -2.43
N ILE A 136 -5.82 0.43 -2.06
CA ILE A 136 -4.76 0.37 -1.05
C ILE A 136 -5.33 -0.08 0.30
N ASN A 137 -6.44 0.52 0.75
CA ASN A 137 -7.04 0.20 2.04
C ASN A 137 -7.51 -1.27 2.12
N ILE A 138 -8.13 -1.77 1.05
CA ILE A 138 -8.58 -3.17 0.98
C ILE A 138 -7.39 -4.13 1.06
N TYR A 139 -6.34 -3.88 0.28
CA TYR A 139 -5.13 -4.70 0.31
C TYR A 139 -4.49 -4.71 1.70
N CYS A 140 -4.30 -3.53 2.28
CA CYS A 140 -3.76 -3.37 3.62
C CYS A 140 -4.62 -4.12 4.64
N ALA A 141 -5.94 -3.94 4.64
CA ALA A 141 -6.86 -4.62 5.54
C ALA A 141 -6.65 -6.15 5.53
N ILE A 142 -6.52 -6.76 4.36
CA ILE A 142 -6.28 -8.21 4.25
C ILE A 142 -4.89 -8.59 4.80
N ILE A 143 -3.84 -7.92 4.33
CA ILE A 143 -2.46 -8.27 4.70
C ILE A 143 -2.17 -8.09 6.18
N PHE A 144 -2.57 -6.96 6.78
CA PHE A 144 -2.30 -6.72 8.20
C PHE A 144 -2.94 -7.78 9.07
N THR A 145 -4.18 -8.14 8.77
CA THR A 145 -4.93 -9.14 9.55
C THR A 145 -4.28 -10.52 9.44
N LEU A 146 -3.89 -10.91 8.22
CA LEU A 146 -3.17 -12.16 8.00
C LEU A 146 -1.82 -12.17 8.73
N ARG A 147 -1.01 -11.11 8.62
CA ARG A 147 0.31 -11.00 9.30
C ARG A 147 0.19 -11.14 10.81
N ASN A 148 -0.78 -10.45 11.42
CA ASN A 148 -1.01 -10.54 12.85
C ASN A 148 -1.46 -11.95 13.28
N LYS A 149 -2.20 -12.68 12.43
CA LYS A 149 -2.65 -14.05 12.71
C LYS A 149 -1.52 -15.08 12.58
N PHE A 150 -0.90 -15.19 11.40
CA PHE A 150 -0.01 -16.32 11.07
C PHE A 150 1.50 -15.99 11.14
N GLY A 151 1.89 -14.72 11.25
CA GLY A 151 3.30 -14.29 11.26
C GLY A 151 3.97 -14.35 9.88
N VAL A 152 5.20 -13.83 9.78
CA VAL A 152 5.87 -13.58 8.48
C VAL A 152 6.28 -14.86 7.76
N LYS A 153 6.84 -15.83 8.50
CA LYS A 153 7.42 -17.04 7.90
C LYS A 153 6.39 -17.91 7.19
N LYS A 154 5.20 -18.08 7.77
CA LYS A 154 4.13 -18.91 7.20
C LYS A 154 3.39 -18.24 6.05
N LEU A 155 3.45 -16.90 5.96
CA LEU A 155 2.68 -16.15 4.98
C LEU A 155 3.48 -15.67 3.78
N LYS A 156 4.81 -15.80 3.74
CA LYS A 156 5.63 -15.35 2.60
C LYS A 156 5.07 -15.80 1.24
N LEU A 157 4.67 -17.06 1.14
CA LEU A 157 4.13 -17.64 -0.09
C LEU A 157 2.69 -17.17 -0.36
N LEU A 158 1.83 -17.15 0.67
CA LEU A 158 0.48 -16.61 0.58
C LEU A 158 0.47 -15.12 0.18
N PHE A 159 1.45 -14.33 0.62
CA PHE A 159 1.58 -12.92 0.26
C PHE A 159 1.90 -12.72 -1.20
N ASN A 160 2.85 -13.48 -1.75
CA ASN A 160 3.14 -13.40 -3.18
C ASN A 160 1.90 -13.77 -4.00
N VAL A 161 1.13 -14.77 -3.56
CA VAL A 161 -0.13 -15.15 -4.24
C VAL A 161 -1.17 -14.04 -4.15
N VAL A 162 -1.43 -13.48 -2.96
CA VAL A 162 -2.38 -12.36 -2.78
C VAL A 162 -1.93 -11.14 -3.58
N TYR A 163 -0.64 -10.84 -3.59
CA TYR A 163 -0.06 -9.73 -4.34
C TYR A 163 -0.23 -9.92 -5.86
N ILE A 164 0.05 -11.11 -6.38
CA ILE A 164 -0.13 -11.43 -7.81
C ILE A 164 -1.61 -11.36 -8.19
N ILE A 165 -2.52 -11.91 -7.39
CA ILE A 165 -3.97 -11.84 -7.63
C ILE A 165 -4.43 -10.38 -7.64
N PHE A 166 -3.95 -9.58 -6.68
CA PHE A 166 -4.28 -8.17 -6.59
C PHE A 166 -3.71 -7.37 -7.78
N PHE A 167 -2.48 -7.64 -8.20
CA PHE A 167 -1.87 -7.05 -9.38
C PHE A 167 -2.64 -7.39 -10.67
N LEU A 168 -2.95 -8.67 -10.88
CA LEU A 168 -3.68 -9.15 -12.06
C LEU A 168 -5.11 -8.59 -12.11
N SER A 169 -5.81 -8.55 -10.97
CA SER A 169 -7.17 -7.99 -10.93
C SER A 169 -7.18 -6.49 -11.21
N LEU A 170 -6.22 -5.73 -10.68
CA LEU A 170 -6.07 -4.31 -11.00
C LEU A 170 -5.68 -4.06 -12.44
N SER A 171 -4.76 -4.84 -13.01
CA SER A 171 -4.34 -4.67 -14.39
C SER A 171 -5.47 -5.01 -15.37
N LEU A 172 -6.28 -6.03 -15.07
CA LEU A 172 -7.49 -6.37 -15.83
C LEU A 172 -8.56 -5.28 -15.74
N LEU A 173 -8.77 -4.68 -14.57
CA LEU A 173 -9.72 -3.56 -14.41
C LEU A 173 -9.27 -2.31 -15.17
N VAL A 174 -7.96 -2.05 -15.19
CA VAL A 174 -7.38 -0.92 -15.92
C VAL A 174 -7.40 -1.15 -17.44
N SER A 175 -7.17 -2.39 -17.90
CA SER A 175 -7.21 -2.74 -19.33
C SER A 175 -8.63 -2.82 -19.88
N GLN A 176 -9.61 -3.24 -19.08
CA GLN A 176 -11.04 -3.17 -19.40
C GLN A 176 -11.60 -1.74 -19.30
N GLY A 177 -10.76 -0.75 -19.00
CA GLY A 177 -11.07 0.69 -18.96
C GLY A 177 -11.61 1.30 -20.25
N SER A 178 -11.87 0.52 -21.31
CA SER A 178 -12.93 0.91 -22.24
C SER A 178 -14.25 0.85 -21.48
N MET A 179 -14.72 1.99 -21.00
CA MET A 179 -16.05 2.20 -20.39
C MET A 179 -17.21 1.91 -21.36
N ASN A 180 -17.19 0.77 -22.07
CA ASN A 180 -18.18 0.35 -23.04
C ASN A 180 -19.09 -0.75 -22.48
N ALA A 181 -18.74 -1.35 -21.35
CA ALA A 181 -19.54 -2.40 -20.70
C ALA A 181 -20.44 -1.89 -19.55
N LEU A 182 -20.28 -0.63 -19.12
CA LEU A 182 -21.20 -0.02 -18.14
C LEU A 182 -22.48 0.45 -18.87
N PRO A 183 -23.68 0.08 -18.40
CA PRO A 183 -24.93 0.52 -19.01
C PRO A 183 -24.95 2.05 -19.11
N LEU A 184 -25.46 2.60 -20.21
CA LEU A 184 -25.44 4.04 -20.53
C LEU A 184 -25.89 4.95 -19.36
N ILE A 185 -26.74 4.44 -18.47
CA ILE A 185 -27.24 5.12 -17.26
C ILE A 185 -26.12 5.41 -16.25
N MET A 186 -25.08 4.57 -16.18
CA MET A 186 -23.93 4.72 -15.28
C MET A 186 -22.80 5.57 -15.89
N LYS A 187 -22.92 6.05 -17.13
CA LYS A 187 -21.91 6.92 -17.77
C LYS A 187 -21.97 8.37 -17.31
N SER A 188 -22.94 8.75 -16.49
CA SER A 188 -22.92 10.09 -15.90
C SER A 188 -21.74 10.21 -14.94
N ALA A 189 -20.88 11.20 -15.18
CA ALA A 189 -19.67 11.42 -14.38
C ALA A 189 -19.98 11.60 -12.88
N SER A 190 -21.19 12.09 -12.55
CA SER A 190 -21.69 12.24 -11.18
C SER A 190 -21.99 10.92 -10.48
N ILE A 191 -22.60 9.94 -11.15
CA ILE A 191 -22.91 8.63 -10.54
C ILE A 191 -21.61 7.84 -10.29
N ILE A 192 -20.66 7.87 -11.22
CA ILE A 192 -19.34 7.22 -11.05
C ILE A 192 -18.60 7.85 -9.86
N PHE A 193 -18.58 9.17 -9.76
CA PHE A 193 -17.95 9.88 -8.63
C PHE A 193 -18.58 9.48 -7.29
N LEU A 194 -19.92 9.41 -7.22
CA LEU A 194 -20.62 9.00 -6.00
C LEU A 194 -20.32 7.55 -5.61
N LEU A 195 -20.28 6.63 -6.58
CA LEU A 195 -19.89 5.23 -6.34
C LEU A 195 -18.44 5.12 -5.83
N LEU A 196 -17.53 5.93 -6.36
CA LEU A 196 -16.13 5.95 -5.92
C LEU A 196 -15.99 6.50 -4.50
N ILE A 197 -16.80 7.48 -4.11
CA ILE A 197 -16.86 7.94 -2.70
C ILE A 197 -17.35 6.81 -1.80
N VAL A 198 -18.46 6.16 -2.16
CA VAL A 198 -19.00 5.04 -1.38
C VAL A 198 -17.98 3.91 -1.25
N TYR A 199 -17.27 3.58 -2.34
CA TYR A 199 -16.18 2.62 -2.34
C TYR A 199 -15.04 3.03 -1.40
N ALA A 200 -14.59 4.29 -1.46
CA ALA A 200 -13.55 4.80 -0.58
C ALA A 200 -13.98 4.77 0.90
N MET A 201 -15.23 5.14 1.21
CA MET A 201 -15.76 5.06 2.58
C MET A 201 -15.87 3.62 3.07
N PHE A 202 -16.35 2.70 2.23
CA PHE A 202 -16.41 1.28 2.56
C PHE A 202 -15.02 0.71 2.85
N SER A 203 -14.01 1.10 2.06
CA SER A 203 -12.62 0.69 2.29
C SER A 203 -12.06 1.16 3.64
N LEU A 204 -12.46 2.36 4.10
CA LEU A 204 -12.09 2.89 5.41
C LEU A 204 -12.71 2.06 6.54
N VAL A 205 -13.99 1.69 6.40
CA VAL A 205 -14.65 0.82 7.38
C VAL A 205 -13.95 -0.54 7.44
N LEU A 206 -13.60 -1.11 6.29
CA LEU A 206 -12.86 -2.38 6.22
C LEU A 206 -11.51 -2.32 6.95
N ILE A 207 -10.73 -1.25 6.78
CA ILE A 207 -9.43 -1.18 7.44
C ILE A 207 -9.54 -0.96 8.94
N ILE A 208 -10.55 -0.21 9.39
CA ILE A 208 -10.84 -0.06 10.83
C ILE A 208 -11.24 -1.43 11.42
N MET A 209 -12.10 -2.18 10.73
CA MET A 209 -12.47 -3.53 11.16
C MET A 209 -11.25 -4.47 11.19
N ALA A 210 -10.40 -4.44 10.16
CA ALA A 210 -9.16 -5.22 10.11
C ALA A 210 -8.20 -4.89 11.26
N MET A 211 -8.12 -3.62 11.65
CA MET A 211 -7.34 -3.18 12.79
C MET A 211 -7.92 -3.72 14.11
N LEU A 212 -9.24 -3.64 14.31
CA LEU A 212 -9.91 -4.18 15.51
C LEU A 212 -9.74 -5.70 15.62
N VAL A 213 -9.90 -6.43 14.51
CA VAL A 213 -9.66 -7.88 14.44
C VAL A 213 -8.20 -8.19 14.76
N SER A 214 -7.26 -7.43 14.20
CA SER A 214 -5.83 -7.56 14.49
C SER A 214 -5.51 -7.36 15.98
N MET A 215 -6.12 -6.37 16.63
CA MET A 215 -5.96 -6.14 18.07
C MET A 215 -6.49 -7.32 18.90
N ARG A 216 -7.65 -7.87 18.55
CA ARG A 216 -8.19 -9.07 19.22
C ARG A 216 -7.26 -10.27 19.08
N ILE A 217 -6.74 -10.52 17.87
CA ILE A 217 -5.80 -11.62 17.60
C ILE A 217 -4.52 -11.50 18.44
N VAL A 218 -3.98 -10.28 18.61
CA VAL A 218 -2.76 -10.08 19.42
C VAL A 218 -3.04 -10.16 20.92
N LYS A 219 -4.24 -9.78 21.36
CA LYS A 219 -4.67 -9.97 22.76
C LYS A 219 -4.83 -11.45 23.11
N SER A 220 -5.42 -12.25 22.23
CA SER A 220 -5.66 -13.67 22.47
C SER A 220 -4.41 -14.55 22.37
N LYS A 221 -3.26 -14.00 21.95
CA LYS A 221 -1.99 -14.72 21.96
C LYS A 221 -1.36 -14.66 23.35
N GLU A 222 -1.30 -15.80 24.02
CA GLU A 222 -0.42 -16.00 25.17
C GLU A 222 1.00 -16.15 24.64
N PHE A 223 1.93 -15.33 25.12
CA PHE A 223 3.34 -15.31 24.72
C PHE A 223 4.22 -15.62 25.91
#